data_AF-A0A943Z2E9-F1
#
_entry.id   AF-A0A943Z2E9-F1
#
_cell.length_a   1.000
_cell.length_b   1.000
_cell.length_c   1.000
_cell.angle_alpha   90.00
_cell.angle_beta   90.00
_cell.angle_gamma   90.00
#
_symmetry.space_group_name_H-M   'P 1'
#
loop_
_entity.id
_entity.type
_entity.pdbx_description
1 polymer ?
#
loop_
_entity_poly.entity_id
_entity_poly.type
_entity_poly.pdbx_seq_one_letter_code
_entity_poly.pdbx_strand_id
1 'polypeptide(L)' 'MAPQKIAQRKRAMRVADAVNKIEGVPVRSYAIELSNAWSEGKITGAQMKEALLKSHMEMARRVK' A
#
# COMPACT_ATOMS: atom_id res chain seq x y z
N MET A 1 14.78 10.62 -3.78
CA MET A 1 13.50 11.04 -4.42
C MET A 1 13.21 12.49 -4.03
N ALA A 2 12.64 13.31 -4.92
CA ALA A 2 12.40 14.72 -4.63
C ALA A 2 11.36 14.90 -3.50
N PRO A 3 11.54 15.86 -2.57
CA PRO A 3 10.61 16.11 -1.44
C PRO A 3 9.15 16.31 -1.86
N GLN A 4 8.94 16.94 -3.03
CA GLN A 4 7.62 17.19 -3.60
C GLN A 4 6.85 15.88 -3.91
N LYS A 5 7.56 14.83 -4.37
CA LYS A 5 6.96 13.52 -4.64
C LYS A 5 6.52 12.83 -3.35
N ILE A 6 7.27 12.96 -2.26
CA ILE A 6 6.91 12.41 -0.93
C ILE A 6 5.62 13.05 -0.42
N ALA A 7 5.51 14.38 -0.51
CA ALA A 7 4.30 15.10 -0.11
C ALA A 7 3.06 14.65 -0.92
N GLN A 8 3.22 14.45 -2.24
CA GLN A 8 2.16 13.95 -3.11
C GLN A 8 1.72 12.54 -2.72
N ARG A 9 2.66 11.63 -2.43
CA ARG A 9 2.34 10.26 -2.00
C ARG A 9 1.61 10.22 -0.65
N LYS A 10 2.01 11.06 0.30
CA LYS A 10 1.31 11.19 1.59
C LYS A 10 -0.13 11.68 1.43
N ARG A 11 -0.38 12.62 0.50
CA ARG A 11 -1.75 13.04 0.17
C ARG A 11 -2.56 11.91 -0.46
N ALA A 12 -1.96 11.15 -1.38
CA ALA A 12 -2.61 9.99 -1.99
C ALA A 12 -3.02 8.93 -0.95
N MET A 13 -2.17 8.65 0.05
CA MET A 13 -2.55 7.74 1.14
C MET A 13 -3.77 8.22 1.93
N ARG A 14 -3.83 9.51 2.28
CA ARG A 14 -4.99 10.05 3.02
C ARG A 14 -6.29 9.89 2.24
N VAL A 15 -6.24 10.05 0.91
CA VAL A 15 -7.40 9.82 0.04
C VAL A 15 -7.77 8.34 0.03
N ALA A 16 -6.79 7.44 -0.11
CA ALA A 16 -7.04 6.00 -0.07
C ALA A 16 -7.65 5.56 1.27
N ASP A 17 -7.14 6.05 2.40
CA ASP A 17 -7.68 5.77 3.73
C ASP A 17 -9.11 6.31 3.89
N ALA A 18 -9.38 7.50 3.38
CA ALA A 18 -10.73 8.07 3.39
C ALA A 18 -11.71 7.21 2.57
N VAL A 19 -11.31 6.77 1.38
CA VAL A 19 -12.11 5.87 0.54
C VAL A 19 -12.36 4.54 1.25
N ASN A 20 -11.32 3.90 1.79
CA ASN A 20 -11.47 2.65 2.53
C ASN A 20 -12.41 2.80 3.74
N LYS A 21 -12.36 3.94 4.43
CA LYS A 21 -13.24 4.25 5.56
C LYS A 21 -14.70 4.45 5.13
N ILE A 22 -14.94 5.10 3.99
CA ILE A 22 -16.29 5.28 3.41
C ILE A 22 -16.90 3.93 3.05
N GLU A 23 -16.11 3.07 2.40
CA GLU A 23 -16.57 1.76 1.92
C GLU A 23 -16.55 0.67 3.00
N GLY A 24 -16.07 0.99 4.22
CA GLY A 24 -15.93 0.01 5.31
C GLY A 24 -14.95 -1.13 4.98
N VAL A 25 -14.01 -0.92 4.06
CA VAL A 25 -13.08 -1.95 3.59
C VAL A 25 -11.91 -2.08 4.56
N PRO A 26 -11.73 -3.23 5.24
CA PRO A 26 -10.60 -3.43 6.13
C PRO A 26 -9.31 -3.58 5.33
N VAL A 27 -8.30 -2.78 5.67
CA VAL A 27 -6.97 -2.89 5.08
C VAL A 27 -6.09 -3.78 5.96
N ARG A 28 -5.46 -4.80 5.38
CA ARG A 28 -4.53 -5.68 6.10
C ARG A 28 -3.30 -4.89 6.58
N SER A 29 -2.80 -5.22 7.77
CA SER A 29 -1.59 -4.60 8.36
C SER A 29 -0.41 -4.57 7.39
N TYR A 30 -0.16 -5.66 6.67
CA TYR A 30 0.92 -5.75 5.67
C TYR A 30 0.77 -4.73 4.52
N ALA A 31 -0.45 -4.45 4.07
CA ALA A 31 -0.70 -3.45 3.03
C ALA A 31 -0.50 -2.02 3.56
N ILE A 32 -0.79 -1.78 4.85
CA ILE A 32 -0.52 -0.50 5.52
C ILE A 32 0.99 -0.25 5.62
N GLU A 33 1.77 -1.26 6.02
CA GLU A 33 3.23 -1.18 6.10
C GLU A 33 3.85 -0.83 4.74
N LEU A 34 3.41 -1.50 3.67
CA LEU A 34 3.87 -1.21 2.31
C LEU A 34 3.46 0.19 1.84
N SER A 35 2.25 0.65 2.18
CA SER A 35 1.78 2.00 1.86
C SER A 35 2.64 3.06 2.55
N ASN A 36 2.97 2.87 3.83
CA ASN A 36 3.87 3.74 4.58
C ASN A 36 5.27 3.80 3.94
N ALA A 37 5.86 2.63 3.65
CA ALA A 37 7.17 2.54 3.00
C ALA A 37 7.17 3.23 1.62
N TRP A 38 6.09 3.10 0.85
CA TRP A 38 5.94 3.78 -0.43
C TRP A 38 5.84 5.30 -0.27
N SER A 39 5.03 5.78 0.68
CA SER A 39 4.83 7.21 0.89
C SER A 39 6.08 7.94 1.39
N GLU A 40 6.91 7.24 2.16
CA GLU A 40 8.23 7.72 2.63
C GLU A 40 9.30 7.59 1.55
N GLY A 41 9.03 6.83 0.48
CA GLY A 41 9.95 6.66 -0.63
C GLY A 41 10.97 5.55 -0.48
N LYS A 42 10.81 4.68 0.53
CA LYS A 42 11.64 3.51 0.76
C LYS A 42 11.45 2.46 -0.34
N ILE A 43 10.25 2.42 -0.94
CA ILE A 43 9.94 1.55 -2.08
C ILE A 43 9.29 2.33 -3.23
N THR A 44 9.42 1.77 -4.44
CA THR A 44 8.72 2.22 -5.64
C THR A 44 7.31 1.63 -5.69
N GLY A 45 6.44 2.20 -6.54
CA GLY A 45 5.11 1.63 -6.79
C GLY A 45 5.17 0.23 -7.41
N ALA A 46 6.17 -0.05 -8.24
CA ALA A 46 6.39 -1.37 -8.82
C ALA A 46 6.73 -2.41 -7.73
N GLN A 47 7.67 -2.09 -6.83
CA GLN A 47 8.03 -2.95 -5.70
C GLN A 47 6.84 -3.19 -4.76
N MET A 48 6.03 -2.17 -4.49
CA MET A 48 4.81 -2.31 -3.70
C MET A 48 3.82 -3.28 -4.37
N LYS A 49 3.58 -3.13 -5.68
CA LYS A 49 2.67 -4.01 -6.44
C LYS A 49 3.15 -5.46 -6.43
N GLU A 50 4.44 -5.68 -6.63
CA GLU A 50 5.05 -7.01 -6.60
C GLU A 50 4.91 -7.67 -5.22
N ALA A 51 5.21 -6.94 -4.14
CA ALA A 51 5.09 -7.44 -2.77
C ALA A 51 3.64 -7.83 -2.42
N LEU A 52 2.66 -7.00 -2.82
CA LEU A 52 1.25 -7.30 -2.64
C LEU A 52 0.84 -8.55 -3.45
N LEU A 53 1.23 -8.65 -4.71
CA LEU A 53 0.92 -9.80 -5.55
C LEU A 53 1.48 -11.10 -4.96
N LYS A 54 2.73 -11.08 -4.52
CA LYS A 54 3.37 -12.23 -3.87
C LYS A 54 2.62 -12.64 -2.61
N SER A 55 2.25 -11.68 -1.76
CA SER A 55 1.45 -11.94 -0.56
C SER A 55 0.11 -12.62 -0.90
N HIS A 56 -0.61 -12.12 -1.90
CA HIS A 56 -1.86 -12.72 -2.37
C HIS A 56 -1.68 -14.13 -2.91
N MET A 57 -0.62 -14.40 -3.67
CA MET A 57 -0.30 -15.74 -4.18
C MET A 57 -0.02 -16.73 -3.03
N GLU A 58 0.77 -16.35 -2.03
CA GLU A 58 1.03 -17.20 -0.87
C GLU A 58 -0.24 -17.50 -0.08
N MET A 59 -1.11 -16.50 0.11
CA MET A 59 -2.41 -16.71 0.76
C MET A 59 -3.28 -17.68 -0.04
N ALA A 60 -3.36 -17.53 -1.36
CA ALA A 60 -4.13 -18.43 -2.22
C ALA A 60 -3.60 -19.88 -2.19
N ARG A 61 -2.28 -20.08 -2.06
CA ARG A 61 -1.69 -21.42 -1.91
C ARG A 61 -2.05 -22.09 -0.57
N ARG A 62 -2.18 -21.32 0.51
CA ARG A 62 -2.50 -21.83 1.85
C ARG A 62 -3.98 -22.18 2.06
N VAL A 63 -4.85 -21.79 1.12
CA VAL A 63 -6.30 -22.05 1.16
C VAL A 63 -6.68 -23.29 0.33
N LYS A 64 -5.71 -23.92 -0.34
CA LYS A 64 -5.83 -25.23 -0.99
C LYS A 64 -5.36 -26.33 -0.05
#